data_AF-A0A376KM89-F1
#
_entry.id   AF-A0A376KM89-F1
#
_cell.length_a   1.000
_cell.length_b   1.000
_cell.length_c   1.000
_cell.angle_alpha   90.00
_cell.angle_beta   90.00
_cell.angle_gamma   90.00
#
_symmetry.space_group_name_H-M   'P 1'
#
loop_
_entity.id
_entity.type
_entity.pdbx_description
1 polymer ?
#
loop_
_entity_poly.entity_id
_entity_poly.type
_entity_poly.pdbx_seq_one_letter_code
_entity_poly.pdbx_strand_id
1 'polypeptide(L)'
;MSSISLIQPDRDLFSWPQYWAACFGPAPFLPMSREEMDQLGWDSCDIILVTGDAYVDHPSFGMAICGRMLEAQGFRVGIIAQPDWSSKDDFMRLGKPNLFFGVTAGNMDSMINRYTADRRLRHDDAYTPDNVAGKRPDRATLVYTQRCKEAWKDVPVILGGIEASLRRTAHYDYWSDTVRRSVLVDSKADMLMFW
;
A
#
# COMPACT_ATOMS: atom_id res chain seq x y z
N MET A 1 -37.22 6.30 -15.81
CA MET A 1 -37.14 4.84 -15.59
C MET A 1 -35.92 4.59 -14.74
N SER A 2 -36.09 4.13 -13.50
CA SER A 2 -34.97 3.84 -12.59
C SER A 2 -34.25 2.59 -13.08
N SER A 3 -32.94 2.68 -13.35
CA SER A 3 -32.12 1.51 -13.65
C SER A 3 -31.97 0.69 -12.37
N ILE A 4 -32.74 -0.39 -12.25
CA ILE A 4 -32.55 -1.38 -11.20
C ILE A 4 -31.18 -2.02 -11.40
N SER A 5 -30.22 -1.66 -10.54
CA SER A 5 -28.97 -2.42 -10.41
C SER A 5 -29.35 -3.84 -9.98
N LEU A 6 -28.95 -4.83 -10.77
CA LEU A 6 -29.19 -6.26 -10.50
C LEU A 6 -28.41 -6.78 -9.28
N ILE A 7 -27.48 -5.97 -8.77
CA ILE A 7 -26.72 -6.23 -7.55
C ILE A 7 -26.97 -5.02 -6.64
N GLN A 8 -27.84 -5.20 -5.66
CA GLN A 8 -28.01 -4.28 -4.53
C GLN A 8 -27.25 -4.91 -3.36
N PRO A 9 -26.38 -4.17 -2.66
CA PRO A 9 -25.77 -4.69 -1.46
C PRO A 9 -26.87 -4.86 -0.39
N ASP A 10 -26.83 -5.97 0.36
CA ASP A 10 -27.80 -6.24 1.44
C ASP A 10 -27.76 -5.18 2.57
N ARG A 11 -26.71 -4.35 2.60
CA ARG A 11 -26.50 -3.30 3.60
C ARG A 11 -25.59 -2.19 3.07
N ASP A 12 -25.72 -1.00 3.64
CA ASP A 12 -24.84 0.13 3.34
C ASP A 12 -23.40 -0.11 3.79
N LEU A 13 -22.44 0.49 3.10
CA LEU A 13 -21.01 0.33 3.38
C LEU A 13 -20.65 0.64 4.85
N PHE A 14 -21.27 1.66 5.43
CA PHE A 14 -21.01 2.15 6.78
C PHE A 14 -21.98 1.59 7.84
N SER A 15 -22.74 0.55 7.49
CA SER A 15 -23.68 -0.11 8.42
C SER A 15 -22.98 -1.05 9.41
N TRP A 16 -21.72 -1.40 9.17
CA TRP A 16 -20.95 -2.24 10.07
C TRP A 16 -20.55 -1.49 11.34
N PRO A 17 -20.56 -2.14 12.52
CA PRO A 17 -19.97 -1.57 13.72
C PRO A 17 -18.50 -1.23 13.47
N GLN A 18 -18.07 -0.07 13.96
CA GLN A 18 -16.66 0.30 13.94
C GLN A 18 -15.84 -0.70 14.76
N TYR A 19 -14.59 -0.88 14.36
CA TYR A 19 -13.64 -1.73 15.05
C TYR A 19 -13.30 -1.16 16.44
N TRP A 20 -12.81 -2.03 17.33
CA TRP A 20 -12.69 -1.72 18.77
C TRP A 20 -11.84 -0.48 19.09
N ALA A 21 -10.85 -0.19 18.25
CA ALA A 21 -9.91 0.91 18.46
C ALA A 21 -10.49 2.29 18.06
N ALA A 22 -11.77 2.35 17.66
CA ALA A 22 -12.48 3.62 17.45
C ALA A 22 -12.47 4.54 18.69
N CYS A 23 -12.31 3.98 19.89
CA CYS A 23 -12.21 4.74 21.14
C CYS A 23 -10.98 5.66 21.23
N PHE A 24 -9.91 5.40 20.46
CA PHE A 24 -8.72 6.27 20.42
C PHE A 24 -8.95 7.54 19.58
N GLY A 25 -9.98 7.56 18.73
CA GLY A 25 -10.17 8.62 17.74
C GLY A 25 -9.11 8.58 16.62
N PRO A 26 -9.23 9.49 15.63
CA PRO A 26 -8.27 9.58 14.54
C PRO A 26 -6.95 10.22 14.99
N ALA A 27 -5.82 9.68 14.52
CA ALA A 27 -4.50 10.25 14.73
C ALA A 27 -4.32 11.53 13.90
N PRO A 28 -3.57 12.55 14.36
CA PRO A 28 -3.26 13.73 13.56
C PRO A 28 -2.60 13.37 12.21
N PHE A 29 -1.69 12.40 12.23
CA PHE A 29 -1.08 11.74 11.07
C PHE A 29 -0.98 10.25 11.35
N LEU A 30 -1.00 9.42 10.30
CA LEU A 30 -0.74 7.99 10.47
C LEU A 30 0.71 7.81 10.96
N PRO A 31 0.94 7.07 12.05
CA PRO A 31 2.28 6.90 12.59
C PRO A 31 3.18 6.16 11.60
N MET A 32 4.37 6.69 11.46
CA MET A 32 5.49 6.19 10.70
C MET A 32 6.55 5.54 11.59
N SER A 33 6.62 5.87 12.88
CA SER A 33 7.61 5.29 13.80
C SER A 33 6.98 4.71 15.09
N ARG A 34 7.80 4.02 15.89
CA ARG A 34 7.36 3.55 17.22
C ARG A 34 7.12 4.68 18.19
N GLU A 35 7.96 5.69 18.15
CA GLU A 35 7.87 6.87 19.00
C GLU A 35 6.57 7.63 18.73
N GLU A 36 6.11 7.70 17.47
CA GLU A 36 4.82 8.28 17.12
C GLU A 36 3.65 7.41 17.59
N MET A 37 3.77 6.09 17.55
CA MET A 37 2.76 5.20 18.14
C MET A 37 2.67 5.33 19.66
N ASP A 38 3.81 5.48 20.34
CA ASP A 38 3.86 5.69 21.79
C ASP A 38 3.15 7.00 22.17
N GLN A 39 3.31 8.06 21.38
CA GLN A 39 2.58 9.33 21.54
C GLN A 39 1.06 9.17 21.37
N LEU A 40 0.63 8.24 20.52
CA LEU A 40 -0.79 7.88 20.33
C LEU A 40 -1.30 6.87 21.37
N GLY A 41 -0.41 6.32 22.23
CA GLY A 41 -0.74 5.27 23.18
C GLY A 41 -1.02 3.91 22.52
N TRP A 42 -0.46 3.66 21.33
CA TRP A 42 -0.68 2.43 20.57
C TRP A 42 0.45 1.42 20.79
N ASP A 43 0.11 0.22 21.24
CA ASP A 43 1.07 -0.89 21.36
C ASP A 43 1.40 -1.55 20.01
N SER A 44 0.48 -1.47 19.05
CA SER A 44 0.51 -2.16 17.76
C SER A 44 -0.37 -1.44 16.74
N CYS A 45 -0.07 -1.63 15.46
CA CYS A 45 -1.00 -1.27 14.38
C CYS A 45 -1.88 -2.47 14.07
N ASP A 46 -3.15 -2.24 13.73
CA ASP A 46 -4.00 -3.29 13.18
C ASP A 46 -3.66 -3.53 11.71
N ILE A 47 -3.39 -2.45 10.98
CA ILE A 47 -3.05 -2.47 9.55
C ILE A 47 -1.82 -1.60 9.35
N ILE A 48 -0.87 -2.08 8.54
CA ILE A 48 0.28 -1.27 8.12
C ILE A 48 0.25 -1.12 6.61
N LEU A 49 0.21 0.12 6.14
CA LEU A 49 0.31 0.45 4.72
C LEU A 49 1.77 0.63 4.33
N VAL A 50 2.19 0.04 3.22
CA VAL A 50 3.52 0.19 2.63
C VAL A 50 3.38 0.83 1.26
N THR A 51 4.08 1.95 1.05
CA THR A 51 3.97 2.74 -0.17
C THR A 51 5.34 3.10 -0.74
N GLY A 52 5.44 3.14 -2.07
CA GLY A 52 6.63 3.63 -2.79
C GLY A 52 6.73 5.15 -2.88
N ASP A 53 5.68 5.89 -2.50
CA ASP A 53 5.69 7.35 -2.40
C ASP A 53 6.08 7.82 -1.00
N ALA A 54 6.45 9.09 -0.88
CA ALA A 54 6.40 9.81 0.38
C ALA A 54 4.99 9.78 0.98
N TYR A 55 4.90 9.78 2.32
CA TYR A 55 3.62 9.96 2.97
C TYR A 55 3.22 11.44 2.94
N VAL A 56 2.23 11.75 2.12
CA VAL A 56 1.55 13.04 2.09
C VAL A 56 0.09 12.77 2.42
N ASP A 57 -0.39 13.30 3.54
CA ASP A 57 -1.76 13.10 4.01
C ASP A 57 -2.74 14.00 3.24
N HIS A 58 -3.00 13.64 1.98
CA HIS A 58 -3.81 14.43 1.06
C HIS A 58 -4.67 13.51 0.18
N PRO A 59 -5.92 13.89 -0.19
CA PRO A 59 -6.80 13.07 -1.02
C PRO A 59 -6.28 12.78 -2.45
N SER A 60 -5.22 13.43 -2.92
CA SER A 60 -4.57 13.06 -4.19
C SER A 60 -3.67 11.82 -4.06
N PHE A 61 -3.47 11.32 -2.84
CA PHE A 61 -2.59 10.22 -2.50
C PHE A 61 -3.43 9.02 -2.06
N GLY A 62 -3.50 7.97 -2.89
CA GLY A 62 -4.45 6.87 -2.70
C GLY A 62 -4.29 6.13 -1.37
N MET A 63 -3.06 5.92 -0.93
CA MET A 63 -2.75 5.27 0.35
C MET A 63 -3.19 6.11 1.56
N ALA A 64 -3.20 7.45 1.47
CA ALA A 64 -3.69 8.34 2.52
C ALA A 64 -5.20 8.22 2.63
N ILE A 65 -5.93 8.23 1.50
CA ILE A 65 -7.39 7.98 1.51
C ILE A 65 -7.70 6.61 2.11
N CYS A 66 -7.02 5.55 1.67
CA CYS A 66 -7.23 4.22 2.21
C CYS A 66 -6.95 4.17 3.71
N GLY A 67 -5.86 4.77 4.17
CA GLY A 67 -5.51 4.81 5.59
C GLY A 67 -6.55 5.56 6.43
N ARG A 68 -6.98 6.75 5.99
CA ARG A 68 -8.03 7.52 6.67
C ARG A 68 -9.39 6.85 6.64
N MET A 69 -9.74 6.16 5.55
CA MET A 69 -10.97 5.38 5.47
C MET A 69 -10.98 4.21 6.46
N LEU A 70 -9.87 3.47 6.57
CA LEU A 70 -9.70 2.41 7.55
C LEU A 70 -9.72 2.96 8.99
N GLU A 71 -9.02 4.07 9.25
CA GLU A 71 -9.05 4.73 10.56
C GLU A 71 -10.46 5.20 10.94
N ALA A 72 -11.23 5.73 9.99
CA ALA A 72 -12.64 6.10 10.20
C ALA A 72 -13.54 4.89 10.49
N GLN A 73 -13.11 3.67 10.14
CA GLN A 73 -13.76 2.42 10.55
C GLN A 73 -13.23 1.89 11.90
N GLY A 74 -12.39 2.63 12.60
CA GLY A 74 -11.92 2.32 13.96
C GLY A 74 -10.65 1.46 14.01
N PHE A 75 -9.90 1.33 12.92
CA PHE A 75 -8.64 0.59 12.90
C PHE A 75 -7.45 1.50 13.24
N ARG A 76 -6.44 0.96 13.94
CA ARG A 76 -5.14 1.63 14.10
C ARG A 76 -4.29 1.37 12.86
N VAL A 77 -4.04 2.41 12.09
CA VAL A 77 -3.35 2.30 10.79
C VAL A 77 -1.99 2.99 10.87
N GLY A 78 -0.92 2.24 10.62
CA GLY A 78 0.42 2.79 10.45
C GLY A 78 0.83 2.85 8.98
N ILE A 79 1.86 3.63 8.67
CA ILE A 79 2.39 3.72 7.30
C ILE A 79 3.92 3.63 7.25
N ILE A 80 4.43 2.87 6.29
CA ILE A 80 5.83 2.75 5.95
C ILE A 80 6.00 3.31 4.52
N ALA A 81 6.47 4.55 4.44
CA ALA A 81 6.72 5.24 3.19
C ALA A 81 8.17 5.08 2.75
N GLN A 82 8.36 4.70 1.48
CA GLN A 82 9.66 4.50 0.83
C GLN A 82 10.68 3.68 1.66
N PRO A 83 10.30 2.48 2.17
CA PRO A 83 11.24 1.67 2.92
C PRO A 83 12.42 1.27 2.05
N ASP A 84 13.62 1.18 2.65
CA ASP A 84 14.73 0.48 2.03
C ASP A 84 14.36 -1.00 1.83
N TRP A 85 14.43 -1.45 0.59
CA TRP A 85 14.10 -2.81 0.19
C TRP A 85 15.33 -3.73 0.11
N SER A 86 16.51 -3.24 0.49
CA SER A 86 17.71 -4.05 0.57
C SER A 86 17.60 -5.13 1.67
N SER A 87 16.90 -4.83 2.77
CA SER A 87 16.58 -5.77 3.85
C SER A 87 15.10 -5.72 4.25
N LYS A 88 14.71 -6.56 5.21
CA LYS A 88 13.36 -6.57 5.79
C LYS A 88 13.18 -5.59 6.96
N ASP A 89 14.26 -4.95 7.43
CA ASP A 89 14.26 -4.26 8.73
C ASP A 89 13.33 -3.05 8.72
N ASP A 90 13.32 -2.28 7.64
CA ASP A 90 12.39 -1.14 7.47
C ASP A 90 10.92 -1.58 7.51
N PHE A 91 10.61 -2.79 7.03
CA PHE A 91 9.27 -3.37 7.06
C PHE A 91 8.89 -3.88 8.46
N MET A 92 9.86 -3.97 9.37
CA MET A 92 9.67 -4.34 10.77
C MET A 92 9.64 -3.12 11.71
N ARG A 93 9.86 -1.90 11.21
CA ARG A 93 9.94 -0.68 12.05
C ARG A 93 8.66 -0.41 12.84
N LEU A 94 7.50 -0.76 12.26
CA LEU A 94 6.19 -0.72 12.91
C LEU A 94 5.75 -2.10 13.45
N GLY A 95 6.69 -3.01 13.63
CA GLY A 95 6.48 -4.37 14.12
C GLY A 95 5.44 -5.15 13.34
N LYS A 96 4.78 -6.09 14.01
CA LYS A 96 3.78 -6.98 13.41
C LYS A 96 2.40 -6.32 13.44
N PRO A 97 1.68 -6.18 12.31
CA PRO A 97 0.30 -5.73 12.33
C PRO A 97 -0.63 -6.84 12.82
N ASN A 98 -1.75 -6.48 13.42
CA ASN A 98 -2.71 -7.48 13.94
C ASN A 98 -3.54 -8.14 12.83
N LEU A 99 -3.74 -7.47 11.69
CA LEU A 99 -4.60 -7.93 10.60
C LEU A 99 -3.82 -8.20 9.32
N PHE A 100 -3.22 -7.18 8.69
CA PHE A 100 -2.53 -7.34 7.41
C PHE A 100 -1.58 -6.18 7.06
N PHE A 101 -0.73 -6.42 6.07
CA PHE A 101 0.00 -5.37 5.33
C PHE A 101 -0.75 -4.99 4.06
N GLY A 102 -0.99 -3.70 3.84
CA GLY A 102 -1.50 -3.16 2.58
C GLY A 102 -0.36 -2.61 1.73
N VAL A 103 -0.09 -3.17 0.55
CA VAL A 103 1.08 -2.80 -0.27
C VAL A 103 0.67 -2.11 -1.57
N THR A 104 1.29 -0.97 -1.86
CA THR A 104 1.14 -0.23 -3.12
C THR A 104 2.49 0.29 -3.63
N ALA A 105 2.65 0.40 -4.95
CA ALA A 105 3.81 1.06 -5.56
C ALA A 105 3.78 2.59 -5.41
N GLY A 106 2.64 3.16 -4.99
CA GLY A 106 2.37 4.60 -4.92
C GLY A 106 1.32 5.05 -5.95
N ASN A 107 1.32 6.34 -6.25
CA ASN A 107 0.43 7.00 -7.20
C ASN A 107 0.78 6.70 -8.66
N MET A 108 2.01 6.26 -8.93
CA MET A 108 2.48 5.88 -10.26
C MET A 108 3.10 4.48 -10.25
N ASP A 109 3.04 3.79 -11.39
CA ASP A 109 3.76 2.53 -11.61
C ASP A 109 5.26 2.75 -11.43
N SER A 110 5.93 1.87 -10.69
CA SER A 110 7.34 2.05 -10.32
C SER A 110 8.29 2.04 -11.52
N MET A 111 7.96 1.31 -12.58
CA MET A 111 8.75 1.28 -13.81
C MET A 111 8.53 2.58 -14.59
N ILE A 112 7.27 3.00 -14.72
CA ILE A 112 6.94 4.28 -15.40
C ILE A 112 7.51 5.46 -14.63
N ASN A 113 7.65 5.39 -13.31
CA ASN A 113 8.29 6.43 -12.52
C ASN A 113 9.79 6.50 -12.80
N ARG A 114 10.48 5.36 -12.79
CA ARG A 114 11.93 5.30 -12.91
C ARG A 114 12.45 5.43 -14.36
N TYR A 115 11.66 5.03 -15.35
CA TYR A 115 12.10 4.96 -16.75
C TYR A 115 11.21 5.74 -17.73
N THR A 116 11.83 6.43 -18.68
CA THR A 116 11.13 7.00 -19.84
C THR A 116 10.60 5.90 -20.77
N ALA A 117 9.72 6.27 -21.71
CA ALA A 117 9.22 5.33 -22.72
C ALA A 117 10.35 4.68 -23.55
N ASP A 118 11.44 5.41 -23.80
CA ASP A 118 12.66 4.91 -24.45
C ASP A 118 13.59 4.12 -23.52
N ARG A 119 13.10 3.69 -22.34
CA ARG A 119 13.84 2.94 -21.31
C ARG A 119 15.06 3.65 -20.74
N ARG A 120 15.11 4.99 -20.78
CA ARG A 120 16.15 5.78 -20.11
C ARG A 120 15.77 6.04 -18.65
N LEU A 121 16.74 6.05 -17.76
CA LEU A 121 16.51 6.40 -16.35
C LEU A 121 16.10 7.88 -16.23
N ARG A 122 15.08 8.15 -15.41
CA ARG A 122 14.83 9.50 -14.89
C ARG A 122 15.79 9.81 -13.76
N HIS A 123 16.06 11.10 -13.60
CA HIS A 123 16.96 11.63 -12.56
C HIS A 123 16.21 12.28 -11.40
N ASP A 124 14.88 12.29 -11.48
CA ASP A 124 13.95 12.85 -10.50
C ASP A 124 12.77 11.88 -10.23
N ASP A 125 12.17 12.00 -9.04
CA ASP A 125 10.93 11.31 -8.64
C ASP A 125 10.01 12.31 -7.92
N ALA A 126 8.92 12.73 -8.59
CA ALA A 126 8.01 13.76 -8.10
C ALA A 126 7.24 13.38 -6.82
N TYR A 127 7.27 12.11 -6.40
CA TYR A 127 6.62 11.61 -5.20
C TYR A 127 7.61 11.26 -4.10
N THR A 128 8.86 11.70 -4.23
CA THR A 128 9.93 11.52 -3.24
C THR A 128 10.32 12.88 -2.67
N PRO A 129 10.67 12.97 -1.36
CA PRO A 129 11.18 14.22 -0.79
C PRO A 129 12.39 14.73 -1.59
N ASP A 130 12.43 16.03 -1.82
CA ASP A 130 13.47 16.70 -2.62
C ASP A 130 13.62 16.17 -4.06
N ASN A 131 12.60 15.48 -4.58
CA ASN A 131 12.57 14.85 -5.90
C ASN A 131 13.71 13.85 -6.15
N VAL A 132 14.24 13.22 -5.10
CA VAL A 132 15.39 12.31 -5.23
C VAL A 132 15.00 11.04 -5.99
N ALA A 133 15.68 10.73 -7.09
CA ALA A 133 15.43 9.50 -7.82
C ALA A 133 15.92 8.25 -7.06
N GLY A 134 15.33 7.09 -7.41
CA GLY A 134 15.82 5.79 -6.96
C GLY A 134 15.49 5.45 -5.51
N LYS A 135 14.43 6.05 -4.93
CA LYS A 135 13.91 5.74 -3.59
C LYS A 135 12.82 4.66 -3.55
N ARG A 136 12.52 4.03 -4.68
CA ARG A 136 11.66 2.83 -4.76
C ARG A 136 12.26 1.81 -5.74
N PRO A 137 12.04 0.50 -5.53
CA PRO A 137 12.51 -0.53 -6.44
C PRO A 137 11.66 -0.58 -7.72
N ASP A 138 12.24 -1.20 -8.74
CA ASP A 138 11.49 -1.67 -9.90
C ASP A 138 10.49 -2.74 -9.46
N ARG A 139 9.25 -2.62 -9.96
CA ARG A 139 8.12 -3.49 -9.57
C ARG A 139 7.91 -3.46 -8.05
N ALA A 140 7.83 -2.25 -7.51
CA ALA A 140 7.75 -1.99 -6.08
C ALA A 140 6.71 -2.86 -5.36
N THR A 141 5.52 -3.05 -5.92
CA THR A 141 4.48 -3.89 -5.31
C THR A 141 4.98 -5.31 -5.06
N LEU A 142 5.72 -5.91 -5.99
CA LEU A 142 6.26 -7.26 -5.87
C LEU A 142 7.37 -7.31 -4.81
N VAL A 143 8.33 -6.38 -4.87
CA VAL A 143 9.47 -6.35 -3.95
C VAL A 143 9.01 -6.10 -2.52
N TYR A 144 8.15 -5.11 -2.31
CA TYR A 144 7.62 -4.79 -0.98
C TYR A 144 6.80 -5.94 -0.39
N THR A 145 6.00 -6.64 -1.21
CA THR A 145 5.27 -7.84 -0.74
C THR A 145 6.23 -8.92 -0.23
N GLN A 146 7.31 -9.17 -0.96
CA GLN A 146 8.29 -10.17 -0.56
C GLN A 146 8.96 -9.79 0.75
N ARG A 147 9.30 -8.50 0.94
CA ARG A 147 9.86 -8.00 2.21
C ARG A 147 8.88 -8.08 3.37
N CYS A 148 7.60 -7.75 3.16
CA CYS A 148 6.56 -7.97 4.17
C CYS A 148 6.48 -9.44 4.60
N LYS A 149 6.50 -10.38 3.64
CA LYS A 149 6.46 -11.83 3.94
C LYS A 149 7.76 -12.36 4.55
N GLU A 150 8.89 -11.71 4.29
CA GLU A 150 10.17 -11.99 4.95
C GLU A 150 10.21 -11.47 6.40
N ALA A 151 9.61 -10.30 6.65
CA ALA A 151 9.43 -9.74 7.97
C ALA A 151 8.48 -10.58 8.82
N TRP A 152 7.30 -10.91 8.28
CA TRP A 152 6.25 -11.65 8.99
C TRP A 152 5.53 -12.62 8.05
N LYS A 153 5.93 -13.89 8.09
CA LYS A 153 5.44 -14.93 7.16
C LYS A 153 3.96 -15.26 7.30
N ASP A 154 3.41 -15.09 8.51
CA ASP A 154 2.05 -15.45 8.88
C ASP A 154 1.05 -14.29 8.76
N VAL A 155 1.53 -13.08 8.41
CA VAL A 155 0.69 -11.91 8.22
C VAL A 155 0.21 -11.84 6.77
N PRO A 156 -1.11 -11.74 6.52
CA PRO A 156 -1.64 -11.51 5.19
C PRO A 156 -1.09 -10.24 4.54
N VAL A 157 -0.85 -10.30 3.23
CA VAL A 157 -0.49 -9.13 2.42
C VAL A 157 -1.55 -8.90 1.36
N ILE A 158 -2.12 -7.68 1.35
CA ILE A 158 -3.15 -7.25 0.42
C ILE A 158 -2.54 -6.21 -0.53
N LEU A 159 -2.65 -6.45 -1.83
CA LEU A 159 -2.16 -5.54 -2.86
C LEU A 159 -3.22 -4.52 -3.23
N GLY A 160 -2.78 -3.30 -3.53
CA GLY A 160 -3.59 -2.27 -4.17
C GLY A 160 -2.72 -1.31 -4.99
N GLY A 161 -3.34 -0.25 -5.50
CA GLY A 161 -2.63 0.75 -6.30
C GLY A 161 -2.63 0.44 -7.79
N ILE A 162 -2.24 1.44 -8.57
CA ILE A 162 -2.23 1.39 -10.03
C ILE A 162 -1.39 0.22 -10.57
N GLU A 163 -0.22 -0.02 -9.98
CA GLU A 163 0.68 -1.11 -10.39
C GLU A 163 0.06 -2.50 -10.17
N ALA A 164 -0.65 -2.70 -9.06
CA ALA A 164 -1.34 -3.97 -8.79
C ALA A 164 -2.54 -4.14 -9.73
N SER A 165 -3.38 -3.11 -9.88
CA SER A 165 -4.59 -3.14 -10.71
C SER A 165 -4.29 -3.46 -12.18
N LEU A 166 -3.25 -2.84 -12.74
CA LEU A 166 -2.85 -3.05 -14.15
C LEU A 166 -2.23 -4.45 -14.39
N ARG A 167 -1.61 -5.03 -13.36
CA ARG A 167 -0.93 -6.34 -13.44
C ARG A 167 -1.74 -7.48 -12.81
N ARG A 168 -3.05 -7.27 -12.57
CA ARG A 168 -3.94 -8.24 -11.90
C ARG A 168 -4.17 -9.52 -12.70
N THR A 169 -4.10 -9.45 -14.03
CA THR A 169 -4.17 -10.60 -14.94
C THR A 169 -2.83 -10.82 -15.63
N ALA A 170 -2.73 -11.91 -16.39
CA ALA A 170 -1.63 -12.05 -17.33
C ALA A 170 -1.59 -10.85 -18.28
N HIS A 171 -0.41 -10.32 -18.54
CA HIS A 171 -0.20 -9.11 -19.34
C HIS A 171 1.13 -9.20 -20.08
N TYR A 172 1.20 -8.52 -21.22
CA TYR A 172 2.46 -8.29 -21.91
C TYR A 172 3.24 -7.20 -21.17
N ASP A 173 4.46 -7.52 -20.76
CA ASP A 173 5.34 -6.61 -20.04
C ASP A 173 6.35 -5.98 -21.01
N TYR A 174 6.13 -4.72 -21.35
CA TYR A 174 6.97 -3.96 -22.28
C TYR A 174 8.45 -3.91 -21.85
N TRP A 175 8.72 -3.93 -20.54
CA TRP A 175 10.08 -3.80 -20.01
C TRP A 175 10.95 -5.04 -20.24
N SER A 176 10.35 -6.22 -20.11
CA SER A 176 11.03 -7.51 -20.31
C SER A 176 10.72 -8.19 -21.65
N ASP A 177 9.84 -7.62 -22.47
CA ASP A 177 9.43 -8.20 -23.77
C ASP A 177 8.88 -9.63 -23.63
N THR A 178 8.09 -9.86 -22.58
CA THR A 178 7.51 -11.18 -22.28
C THR A 178 6.08 -11.07 -21.76
N VAL A 179 5.31 -12.14 -21.89
CA VAL A 179 4.02 -12.27 -21.20
C VAL A 179 4.28 -12.71 -19.76
N ARG A 180 3.89 -11.89 -18.80
CA ARG A 180 3.95 -12.19 -17.37
C ARG A 180 2.59 -12.65 -16.88
N ARG A 181 2.59 -13.53 -15.87
CA ARG A 181 1.38 -13.91 -15.13
C ARG A 181 0.96 -12.77 -14.18
N SER A 182 -0.19 -12.96 -13.52
CA SER A 182 -0.71 -12.01 -12.52
C SER A 182 0.33 -11.71 -11.44
N VAL A 183 0.44 -10.44 -11.05
CA VAL A 183 1.28 -9.99 -9.94
C VAL A 183 0.89 -10.66 -8.61
N LEU A 184 -0.38 -11.04 -8.43
CA LEU A 184 -0.83 -11.78 -7.25
C LEU A 184 -0.10 -13.14 -7.13
N VAL A 185 0.07 -13.83 -8.26
CA VAL A 185 0.79 -15.12 -8.31
C VAL A 185 2.30 -14.94 -8.12
N ASP A 186 2.89 -13.91 -8.73
CA ASP A 186 4.34 -13.64 -8.63
C ASP A 186 4.77 -13.17 -7.23
N SER A 187 3.97 -12.29 -6.62
CA SER A 187 4.25 -11.70 -5.31
C SER A 187 3.94 -12.65 -4.14
N LYS A 188 3.08 -13.65 -4.37
CA LYS A 188 2.51 -14.52 -3.34
C LYS A 188 1.67 -13.77 -2.30
N ALA A 189 1.17 -12.58 -2.64
CA ALA A 189 0.19 -11.89 -1.81
C ALA A 189 -1.09 -12.71 -1.67
N ASP A 190 -1.86 -12.42 -0.63
CA ASP A 190 -3.04 -13.20 -0.24
C ASP A 190 -4.31 -12.67 -0.92
N MET A 191 -4.32 -11.37 -1.26
CA MET A 191 -5.42 -10.73 -1.96
C MET A 191 -4.92 -9.56 -2.80
N LEU A 192 -5.65 -9.24 -3.88
CA LEU A 192 -5.44 -8.04 -4.70
C LEU A 192 -6.76 -7.29 -4.82
N MET A 193 -6.76 -6.04 -4.38
CA MET A 193 -7.85 -5.08 -4.58
C MET A 193 -7.51 -4.19 -5.77
N PHE A 194 -8.46 -4.02 -6.69
CA PHE A 194 -8.27 -3.21 -7.89
C PHE A 194 -9.46 -2.28 -8.13
N TRP A 195 -9.21 -1.26 -8.95
CA TRP A 195 -10.17 -0.29 -9.47
C TRP A 195 -9.95 -0.09 -10.97
#